data_AF-A0AAV6BFQ8-F1
#
_entry.id   AF-A0AAV6BFQ8-F1
#
_cell.length_a   1.000
_cell.length_b   1.000
_cell.length_c   1.000
_cell.angle_alpha   90.00
_cell.angle_beta   90.00
_cell.angle_gamma   90.00
#
_symmetry.space_group_name_H-M   'P 1'
#
loop_
_entity.id
_entity.type
_entity.pdbx_description
1 polymer ?
#
loop_
_entity_poly.entity_id
_entity_poly.type
_entity_poly.pdbx_seq_one_letter_code
_entity_poly.pdbx_strand_id
1 'polypeptide(L)'
;MSEAAFEGFEPFIAASSEFLITAHVDPDGDAVGSSLGLAHALRHLGKRAEVVLDSPLPATLAFLPGAEAVRRPEQISKRYESAFVLDSSSLDRVGSVAERSLAPGARVAVIDHHWGNEGFGDVRFVDPESSATAELVYDLIELLGVPIGPEIAECLYTGILSDTGGFRYANTSARTLRVAARLVERGARSSVVADALYATKTAPSLRILGLALASLETKSDGRIGAMTISREMFEKAGAKPEDADGIVQYAKALAGARVGILIQETAPNEIRASLRSDGTVDVN
;
A
#
# COMPACT_ATOMS: atom_id res chain seq x y z
N MET A 1 19.08 -10.58 6.13
CA MET A 1 18.81 -11.69 5.21
C MET A 1 20.11 -12.10 4.53
N SER A 2 20.19 -13.29 3.93
CA SER A 2 21.38 -13.70 3.17
C SER A 2 21.46 -12.94 1.85
N GLU A 3 22.66 -12.62 1.38
CA GLU A 3 22.93 -12.01 0.06
C GLU A 3 22.26 -12.79 -1.10
N ALA A 4 22.06 -14.11 -0.92
CA ALA A 4 21.37 -14.97 -1.89
C ALA A 4 19.91 -14.58 -2.17
N ALA A 5 19.24 -13.88 -1.25
CA ALA A 5 17.83 -13.50 -1.40
C ALA A 5 17.61 -12.43 -2.49
N PHE A 6 18.60 -11.55 -2.69
CA PHE A 6 18.56 -10.48 -3.69
C PHE A 6 19.52 -10.74 -4.87
N GLU A 7 19.76 -12.01 -5.18
CA GLU A 7 20.63 -12.39 -6.29
C GLU A 7 20.15 -11.72 -7.60
N GLY A 8 21.08 -11.08 -8.32
CA GLY A 8 20.80 -10.42 -9.60
C GLY A 8 20.33 -8.96 -9.50
N PHE A 9 19.93 -8.45 -8.32
CA PHE A 9 19.49 -7.05 -8.18
C PHE A 9 20.63 -6.05 -8.41
N GLU A 10 21.81 -6.29 -7.85
CA GLU A 10 22.98 -5.43 -8.07
C GLU A 10 23.37 -5.34 -9.57
N PRO A 11 23.56 -6.47 -10.30
CA PRO A 11 23.78 -6.43 -11.75
C PRO A 11 22.64 -5.75 -12.53
N PHE A 12 21.38 -5.95 -12.12
CA PHE A 12 20.22 -5.29 -12.74
C PHE A 12 20.31 -3.77 -12.59
N ILE A 13 20.59 -3.28 -11.38
CA ILE A 13 20.72 -1.86 -11.09
C ILE A 13 21.95 -1.26 -11.80
N ALA A 14 23.06 -1.99 -11.84
CA ALA A 14 24.28 -1.55 -12.52
C ALA A 14 24.07 -1.38 -14.03
N ALA A 15 23.30 -2.27 -14.66
CA ALA A 15 23.11 -2.33 -16.11
C ALA A 15 22.25 -1.20 -16.71
N SER A 16 21.48 -0.46 -15.90
CA SER A 16 20.68 0.68 -16.38
C SER A 16 21.01 1.96 -15.64
N SER A 17 20.80 3.10 -16.29
CA SER A 17 20.91 4.44 -15.69
C SER A 17 19.55 5.03 -15.31
N GLU A 18 18.45 4.41 -15.76
CA GLU A 18 17.09 4.92 -15.62
C GLU A 18 16.10 3.78 -15.36
N PHE A 19 15.23 3.99 -14.38
CA PHE A 19 14.24 3.02 -13.94
C PHE A 19 12.85 3.63 -13.86
N LEU A 20 11.88 2.89 -14.39
CA LEU A 20 10.50 2.99 -13.96
C LEU A 20 10.35 2.29 -12.61
N ILE A 21 9.56 2.85 -11.71
CA ILE A 21 9.07 2.14 -10.51
C ILE A 21 7.55 2.20 -10.53
N THR A 22 6.91 1.06 -10.37
CA THR A 22 5.45 0.95 -10.33
C THR A 22 5.01 -0.07 -9.28
N ALA A 23 3.73 -0.05 -8.96
CA ALA A 23 3.08 -0.97 -8.04
C ALA A 23 1.67 -1.32 -8.53
N HIS A 24 0.91 -2.05 -7.72
CA HIS A 24 -0.46 -2.44 -8.07
C HIS A 24 -1.43 -1.24 -8.23
N VAL A 25 -2.53 -1.45 -8.95
CA VAL A 25 -3.68 -0.51 -9.04
C VAL A 25 -4.27 -0.25 -7.68
N ASP A 26 -4.80 0.95 -7.47
CA ASP A 26 -5.31 1.43 -6.17
C ASP A 26 -4.26 1.27 -5.05
N PRO A 27 -3.10 1.93 -5.21
CA PRO A 27 -1.93 1.72 -4.37
C PRO A 27 -2.22 2.15 -2.93
N ASP A 28 -1.77 1.35 -1.98
CA ASP A 28 -1.85 1.66 -0.56
C ASP A 28 -0.53 2.24 -0.02
N GLY A 29 -0.40 2.29 1.31
CA GLY A 29 0.79 2.84 1.95
C GLY A 29 2.05 2.03 1.67
N ASP A 30 1.96 0.72 1.45
CA ASP A 30 3.11 -0.13 1.20
C ASP A 30 3.57 0.00 -0.25
N ALA A 31 2.65 -0.07 -1.20
CA ALA A 31 2.91 0.19 -2.61
C ALA A 31 3.60 1.56 -2.83
N VAL A 32 3.07 2.64 -2.23
CA VAL A 32 3.64 3.98 -2.38
C VAL A 32 4.94 4.13 -1.58
N GLY A 33 4.98 3.64 -0.34
CA GLY A 33 6.12 3.76 0.56
C GLY A 33 7.36 3.02 0.05
N SER A 34 7.18 1.77 -0.39
CA SER A 34 8.24 0.97 -1.03
C SER A 34 8.74 1.61 -2.33
N SER A 35 7.83 2.12 -3.17
CA SER A 35 8.16 2.78 -4.44
C SER A 35 8.97 4.05 -4.26
N LEU A 36 8.53 4.96 -3.39
CA LEU A 36 9.26 6.20 -3.12
C LEU A 36 10.58 5.94 -2.39
N GLY A 37 10.60 4.99 -1.44
CA GLY A 37 11.82 4.59 -0.73
C GLY A 37 12.90 4.09 -1.68
N LEU A 38 12.54 3.19 -2.61
CA LEU A 38 13.46 2.70 -3.64
C LEU A 38 13.87 3.80 -4.62
N ALA A 39 12.95 4.69 -5.02
CA ALA A 39 13.26 5.80 -5.91
C ALA A 39 14.34 6.72 -5.33
N HIS A 40 14.24 7.05 -4.05
CA HIS A 40 15.26 7.86 -3.35
C HIS A 40 16.60 7.14 -3.27
N ALA A 41 16.60 5.84 -2.96
CA ALA A 41 17.83 5.06 -2.91
C ALA A 41 18.53 4.96 -4.27
N LEU A 42 17.78 4.71 -5.35
CA LEU A 42 18.33 4.67 -6.71
C LEU A 42 18.90 6.04 -7.13
N ARG A 43 18.24 7.14 -6.75
CA ARG A 43 18.77 8.50 -6.98
C ARG A 43 20.06 8.75 -6.21
N HIS A 44 20.18 8.22 -4.99
CA HIS A 44 21.43 8.27 -4.22
C HIS A 44 22.58 7.56 -4.94
N LEU A 45 22.29 6.47 -5.66
CA LEU A 45 23.24 5.75 -6.52
C LEU A 45 23.50 6.45 -7.88
N GLY A 46 23.01 7.68 -8.07
CA GLY A 46 23.17 8.44 -9.31
C GLY A 46 22.31 7.95 -10.47
N LYS A 47 21.29 7.13 -10.21
CA LYS A 47 20.33 6.66 -11.22
C LYS A 47 19.16 7.64 -11.35
N ARG A 48 18.51 7.64 -12.51
CA ARG A 48 17.18 8.26 -12.67
C ARG A 48 16.12 7.24 -12.26
N ALA A 49 15.21 7.62 -11.39
CA ALA A 49 14.10 6.78 -10.95
C ALA A 49 12.81 7.59 -10.93
N GLU A 50 11.81 7.13 -11.68
CA GLU A 50 10.51 7.79 -11.83
C GLU A 50 9.41 6.82 -11.40
N VAL A 51 8.59 7.25 -10.43
CA VAL A 51 7.47 6.47 -9.91
C VAL A 51 6.24 6.78 -10.75
N VAL A 52 5.66 5.75 -11.37
CA VAL A 52 4.43 5.86 -12.16
C VAL A 52 3.42 4.86 -11.63
N LEU A 53 2.25 5.34 -11.21
CA LEU A 53 1.16 4.53 -10.66
C LEU A 53 -0.08 4.71 -11.53
N ASP A 54 -0.82 3.63 -11.76
CA ASP A 54 -2.03 3.66 -12.60
C ASP A 54 -3.15 4.51 -11.97
N SER A 55 -3.49 4.19 -10.72
CA SER A 55 -4.50 4.93 -9.95
C SER A 55 -3.95 6.24 -9.37
N PRO A 56 -4.82 7.21 -9.04
CA PRO A 56 -4.41 8.43 -8.35
C PRO A 56 -3.70 8.14 -7.02
N LEU A 57 -2.68 8.94 -6.71
CA LEU A 57 -2.03 8.90 -5.40
C LEU A 57 -3.05 9.22 -4.29
N PRO A 58 -3.19 8.38 -3.25
CA PRO A 58 -4.06 8.67 -2.12
C PRO A 58 -3.66 9.97 -1.41
N ALA A 59 -4.64 10.83 -1.10
CA ALA A 59 -4.39 12.12 -0.44
C ALA A 59 -3.71 11.95 0.94
N THR A 60 -3.97 10.83 1.62
CA THR A 60 -3.32 10.46 2.90
C THR A 60 -1.83 10.16 2.76
N LEU A 61 -1.33 9.95 1.54
CA LEU A 61 0.08 9.64 1.24
C LEU A 61 0.80 10.80 0.55
N ALA A 62 0.09 11.90 0.25
CA ALA A 62 0.65 13.08 -0.40
C ALA A 62 1.71 13.82 0.43
N PHE A 63 1.83 13.51 1.73
CA PHE A 63 2.87 14.07 2.61
C PHE A 63 4.24 13.41 2.43
N LEU A 64 4.31 12.25 1.77
CA LEU A 64 5.55 11.50 1.61
C LEU A 64 6.57 12.27 0.76
N PRO A 65 7.86 12.28 1.14
CA PRO A 65 8.90 12.90 0.33
C PRO A 65 8.93 12.35 -1.10
N GLY A 66 8.74 13.20 -2.11
CA GLY A 66 8.73 12.81 -3.52
C GLY A 66 7.36 12.39 -4.07
N ALA A 67 6.31 12.41 -3.24
CA ALA A 67 4.93 12.16 -3.66
C ALA A 67 4.48 13.09 -4.80
N GLU A 68 4.93 14.34 -4.79
CA GLU A 68 4.61 15.35 -5.81
C GLU A 68 5.20 15.03 -7.19
N ALA A 69 6.20 14.14 -7.25
CA ALA A 69 6.83 13.69 -8.49
C ALA A 69 6.20 12.40 -9.05
N VAL A 70 5.28 11.77 -8.32
CA VAL A 70 4.54 10.59 -8.80
C VAL A 70 3.72 10.98 -10.03
N ARG A 71 3.81 10.16 -11.08
CA ARG A 71 3.08 10.37 -12.34
C ARG A 71 2.06 9.26 -12.57
N ARG A 72 1.07 9.55 -13.39
CA ARG A 72 0.18 8.57 -14.01
C ARG A 72 0.63 8.25 -15.44
N PRO A 73 0.30 7.07 -15.99
CA PRO A 73 0.72 6.65 -17.33
C PRO A 73 0.44 7.67 -18.44
N GLU A 74 -0.67 8.40 -18.38
CA GLU A 74 -1.04 9.43 -19.35
C GLU A 74 -0.24 10.74 -19.23
N GLN A 75 0.51 10.92 -18.14
CA GLN A 75 1.33 12.11 -17.90
C GLN A 75 2.76 11.96 -18.43
N ILE A 76 3.12 10.76 -18.90
CA ILE A 76 4.43 10.47 -19.47
C ILE A 76 4.30 9.99 -20.91
N SER A 77 5.27 10.34 -21.74
CA SER A 77 5.31 9.97 -23.17
C SER A 77 6.40 8.95 -23.50
N LYS A 78 7.34 8.70 -22.57
CA LYS A 78 8.44 7.77 -22.75
C LYS A 78 8.10 6.38 -22.21
N ARG A 79 8.74 5.38 -22.79
CA ARG A 79 8.74 4.00 -22.30
C ARG A 79 10.11 3.66 -21.71
N TYR A 80 10.13 2.80 -20.70
CA TYR A 80 11.34 2.43 -19.98
C TYR A 80 11.78 1.02 -20.35
N GLU A 81 13.09 0.83 -20.47
CA GLU A 81 13.73 -0.47 -20.75
C GLU A 81 14.06 -1.25 -19.48
N SER A 82 13.94 -0.63 -18.31
CA SER A 82 14.18 -1.26 -17.01
C SER A 82 13.16 -0.75 -15.99
N ALA A 83 12.54 -1.66 -15.26
CA ALA A 83 11.49 -1.34 -14.30
C ALA A 83 11.60 -2.15 -13.02
N PHE A 84 11.24 -1.51 -11.91
CA PHE A 84 10.86 -2.18 -10.67
C PHE A 84 9.35 -2.27 -10.59
N VAL A 85 8.84 -3.46 -10.33
CA VAL A 85 7.44 -3.69 -9.96
C VAL A 85 7.43 -4.11 -8.50
N LEU A 86 6.90 -3.26 -7.64
CA LEU A 86 6.86 -3.47 -6.20
C LEU A 86 5.45 -3.79 -5.76
N ASP A 87 5.32 -4.64 -4.74
CA ASP A 87 4.05 -4.88 -4.05
C ASP A 87 2.91 -5.36 -4.97
N SER A 88 3.27 -6.07 -6.03
CA SER A 88 2.31 -6.55 -7.02
C SER A 88 2.61 -8.00 -7.33
N SER A 89 1.59 -8.85 -7.19
CA SER A 89 1.70 -10.29 -7.42
C SER A 89 1.77 -10.67 -8.91
N SER A 90 1.52 -9.73 -9.81
CA SER A 90 1.53 -9.95 -11.25
C SER A 90 1.63 -8.63 -12.03
N LEU A 91 1.85 -8.71 -13.35
CA LEU A 91 1.97 -7.55 -14.21
C LEU A 91 0.61 -6.96 -14.62
N ASP A 92 -0.46 -7.76 -14.66
CA ASP A 92 -1.83 -7.26 -14.90
C ASP A 92 -2.29 -6.33 -13.76
N ARG A 93 -1.83 -6.58 -12.55
CA ARG A 93 -2.15 -5.74 -11.38
C ARG A 93 -1.52 -4.35 -11.41
N VAL A 94 -0.56 -4.06 -12.29
CA VAL A 94 -0.01 -2.68 -12.43
C VAL A 94 -0.82 -1.82 -13.41
N GLY A 95 -1.93 -2.33 -13.95
CA GLY A 95 -2.85 -1.60 -14.81
C GLY A 95 -2.23 -1.16 -16.13
N SER A 96 -2.60 0.04 -16.60
CA SER A 96 -2.15 0.58 -17.88
C SER A 96 -0.66 0.96 -17.90
N VAL A 97 0.02 0.99 -16.75
CA VAL A 97 1.47 1.21 -16.67
C VAL A 97 2.22 0.15 -17.50
N ALA A 98 1.80 -1.11 -17.43
CA ALA A 98 2.45 -2.20 -18.16
C ALA A 98 2.43 -1.95 -19.67
N GLU A 99 1.28 -1.57 -20.22
CA GLU A 99 1.13 -1.33 -21.66
C GLU A 99 1.73 0.00 -22.10
N ARG A 100 1.61 1.06 -21.30
CA ARG A 100 1.92 2.44 -21.71
C ARG A 100 3.35 2.85 -21.41
N SER A 101 3.92 2.33 -20.34
CA SER A 101 5.18 2.82 -19.76
C SER A 101 6.34 1.83 -19.90
N LEU A 102 6.09 0.54 -20.13
CA LEU A 102 7.16 -0.42 -20.42
C LEU A 102 7.47 -0.48 -21.92
N ALA A 103 8.76 -0.52 -22.26
CA ALA A 103 9.19 -0.81 -23.63
C ALA A 103 9.00 -2.31 -23.94
N PRO A 104 8.73 -2.69 -25.20
CA PRO A 104 8.80 -4.09 -25.59
C PRO A 104 10.17 -4.70 -25.24
N GLY A 105 10.18 -5.80 -24.50
CA GLY A 105 11.42 -6.43 -24.01
C GLY A 105 12.10 -5.72 -22.84
N ALA A 106 11.42 -4.79 -22.16
CA ALA A 106 11.92 -4.17 -20.95
C ALA A 106 12.27 -5.23 -19.89
N ARG A 107 13.39 -5.02 -19.19
CA ARG A 107 13.79 -5.85 -18.06
C ARG A 107 13.02 -5.45 -16.80
N VAL A 108 12.51 -6.43 -16.07
CA VAL A 108 11.67 -6.19 -14.89
C VAL A 108 12.29 -6.85 -13.66
N ALA A 109 12.47 -6.05 -12.60
CA ALA A 109 12.80 -6.52 -11.26
C ALA A 109 11.55 -6.48 -10.37
N VAL A 110 11.27 -7.54 -9.62
CA VAL A 110 10.07 -7.65 -8.76
C VAL A 110 10.46 -7.82 -7.29
N ILE A 111 9.84 -7.04 -6.40
CA ILE A 111 9.93 -7.24 -4.96
C ILE A 111 8.52 -7.25 -4.40
N ASP A 112 8.14 -8.32 -3.73
CA ASP A 112 6.76 -8.50 -3.26
C ASP A 112 6.71 -9.41 -2.01
N HIS A 113 5.65 -9.30 -1.23
CA HIS A 113 5.41 -10.11 -0.04
C HIS A 113 4.04 -10.83 -0.06
N HIS A 114 3.28 -10.74 -1.16
CA HIS A 114 1.98 -11.39 -1.25
C HIS A 114 2.09 -12.92 -1.35
N TRP A 115 1.27 -13.61 -0.55
CA TRP A 115 1.05 -15.05 -0.71
C TRP A 115 0.43 -15.34 -2.08
N GLY A 116 0.97 -16.33 -2.79
CA GLY A 116 0.48 -16.74 -4.11
C GLY A 116 1.11 -16.01 -5.29
N ASN A 117 2.05 -15.09 -5.07
CA ASN A 117 2.90 -14.61 -6.15
C ASN A 117 3.90 -15.74 -6.55
N GLU A 118 3.60 -16.44 -7.64
CA GLU A 118 4.50 -17.47 -8.23
C GLU A 118 5.79 -16.87 -8.81
N GLY A 119 5.84 -15.54 -8.88
CA GLY A 119 6.91 -14.68 -9.33
C GLY A 119 6.92 -14.44 -10.83
N PHE A 120 7.32 -13.24 -11.20
CA PHE A 120 7.50 -12.78 -12.58
C PHE A 120 8.72 -11.84 -12.64
N GLY A 121 9.05 -11.36 -13.84
CA GLY A 121 10.22 -10.54 -14.09
C GLY A 121 11.52 -11.33 -14.23
N ASP A 122 12.56 -10.64 -14.69
CA ASP A 122 13.89 -11.20 -14.94
C ASP A 122 14.69 -11.40 -13.64
N VAL A 123 14.45 -10.51 -12.67
CA VAL A 123 15.04 -10.56 -11.32
C VAL A 123 13.90 -10.43 -10.33
N ARG A 124 13.87 -11.27 -9.30
CA ARG A 124 12.73 -11.26 -8.37
C ARG A 124 13.12 -11.71 -6.98
N PHE A 125 12.47 -11.11 -6.00
CA PHE A 125 12.49 -11.57 -4.63
C PHE A 125 11.08 -11.47 -4.05
N VAL A 126 10.54 -12.62 -3.64
CA VAL A 126 9.20 -12.72 -3.03
C VAL A 126 9.36 -13.39 -1.67
N ASP A 127 8.94 -12.71 -0.60
CA ASP A 127 9.01 -13.23 0.77
C ASP A 127 7.68 -13.03 1.51
N PRO A 128 6.79 -14.04 1.49
CA PRO A 128 5.50 -13.96 2.17
C PRO A 128 5.55 -13.96 3.70
N GLU A 129 6.72 -14.20 4.30
CA GLU A 129 6.91 -14.05 5.75
C GLU A 129 7.18 -12.60 6.15
N SER A 130 7.50 -11.73 5.18
CA SER A 130 7.70 -10.31 5.42
C SER A 130 6.37 -9.59 5.67
N SER A 131 6.41 -8.63 6.59
CA SER A 131 5.21 -7.88 6.96
C SER A 131 4.74 -6.89 5.90
N ALA A 132 5.65 -6.49 5.00
CA ALA A 132 5.44 -5.48 3.97
C ALA A 132 6.55 -5.60 2.90
N THR A 133 6.26 -5.19 1.66
CA THR A 133 7.23 -4.94 0.60
C THR A 133 8.23 -3.86 1.01
N ALA A 134 7.82 -2.83 1.75
CA ALA A 134 8.73 -1.80 2.29
C ALA A 134 9.81 -2.39 3.21
N GLU A 135 9.52 -3.48 3.94
CA GLU A 135 10.52 -4.18 4.76
C GLU A 135 11.56 -4.88 3.86
N LEU A 136 11.17 -5.40 2.69
CA LEU A 136 12.08 -6.00 1.71
C LEU A 136 12.93 -4.95 0.98
N VAL A 137 12.32 -3.82 0.61
CA VAL A 137 13.05 -2.69 0.03
C VAL A 137 14.08 -2.13 1.01
N TYR A 138 13.77 -2.11 2.31
CA TYR A 138 14.75 -1.76 3.34
C TYR A 138 16.01 -2.64 3.27
N ASP A 139 15.86 -3.97 3.14
CA ASP A 139 17.03 -4.84 3.06
C ASP A 139 17.81 -4.69 1.76
N LEU A 140 17.12 -4.47 0.64
CA LEU A 140 17.80 -4.19 -0.63
C LEU A 140 18.65 -2.92 -0.50
N ILE A 141 18.12 -1.87 0.13
CA ILE A 141 18.85 -0.61 0.30
C ILE A 141 20.06 -0.79 1.22
N GLU A 142 19.92 -1.56 2.31
CA GLU A 142 21.03 -1.92 3.20
C GLU A 142 22.09 -2.75 2.46
N LEU A 143 21.68 -3.72 1.63
CA LEU A 143 22.57 -4.55 0.82
C LEU A 143 23.37 -3.71 -0.18
N LEU A 144 22.72 -2.73 -0.84
CA LEU A 144 23.35 -1.79 -1.76
C LEU A 144 24.29 -0.80 -1.07
N GLY A 145 24.37 -0.81 0.27
CA GLY A 145 25.20 0.11 1.04
C GLY A 145 24.74 1.56 0.96
N VAL A 146 23.49 1.81 0.59
CA VAL A 146 22.93 3.16 0.47
C VAL A 146 22.55 3.67 1.87
N PRO A 147 23.05 4.85 2.30
CA PRO A 147 22.64 5.43 3.57
C PRO A 147 21.14 5.74 3.60
N ILE A 148 20.44 5.18 4.58
CA ILE A 148 19.02 5.46 4.82
C ILE A 148 18.91 6.80 5.54
N GLY A 149 18.61 7.85 4.78
CA GLY A 149 18.27 9.18 5.29
C GLY A 149 16.76 9.33 5.62
N PRO A 150 16.35 10.50 6.14
CA PRO A 150 14.98 10.75 6.57
C PRO A 150 13.92 10.52 5.49
N GLU A 151 14.22 10.83 4.23
CA GLU A 151 13.28 10.67 3.11
C GLU A 151 12.97 9.20 2.83
N ILE A 152 14.02 8.36 2.74
CA ILE A 152 13.88 6.92 2.59
C ILE A 152 13.18 6.35 3.84
N ALA A 153 13.60 6.80 5.02
CA ALA A 153 13.09 6.30 6.28
C ALA A 153 11.58 6.53 6.43
N GLU A 154 11.10 7.74 6.13
CA GLU A 154 9.69 8.12 6.23
C GLU A 154 8.82 7.34 5.22
N CYS A 155 9.32 7.11 4.00
CA CYS A 155 8.61 6.30 3.00
C CYS A 155 8.48 4.84 3.42
N LEU A 156 9.59 4.19 3.79
CA LEU A 156 9.57 2.76 4.18
C LEU A 156 8.81 2.54 5.49
N TYR A 157 8.92 3.44 6.45
CA TYR A 157 8.17 3.35 7.71
C TYR A 157 6.66 3.44 7.43
N THR A 158 6.25 4.28 6.48
CA THR A 158 4.85 4.41 6.08
C THR A 158 4.29 3.10 5.54
N GLY A 159 5.02 2.41 4.66
CA GLY A 159 4.60 1.12 4.13
C GLY A 159 4.49 0.03 5.20
N ILE A 160 5.50 -0.06 6.08
CA ILE A 160 5.46 -1.00 7.20
C ILE A 160 4.29 -0.69 8.15
N LEU A 161 4.05 0.58 8.47
CA LEU A 161 2.97 0.97 9.38
C LEU A 161 1.61 0.64 8.76
N SER A 162 1.39 0.92 7.47
CA SER A 162 0.14 0.65 6.80
C SER A 162 -0.19 -0.83 6.78
N ASP A 163 0.76 -1.67 6.37
CA ASP A 163 0.47 -3.07 6.08
C ASP A 163 0.41 -3.96 7.34
N THR A 164 0.98 -3.47 8.44
CA THR A 164 0.81 -4.07 9.77
C THR A 164 -0.43 -3.57 10.52
N GLY A 165 -1.23 -2.70 9.91
CA GLY A 165 -2.39 -2.09 10.55
C GLY A 165 -2.04 -1.22 11.76
N GLY A 166 -0.88 -0.58 11.73
CA GLY A 166 -0.28 0.11 12.88
C GLY A 166 0.30 -0.87 13.90
N PHE A 167 0.97 -1.93 13.45
CA PHE A 167 1.56 -3.00 14.28
C PHE A 167 0.54 -3.86 15.06
N ARG A 168 -0.71 -3.93 14.60
CA ARG A 168 -1.80 -4.66 15.26
C ARG A 168 -2.13 -5.98 14.59
N TYR A 169 -1.78 -6.14 13.32
CA TYR A 169 -2.06 -7.35 12.56
C TYR A 169 -1.02 -8.45 12.84
N ALA A 170 -1.42 -9.70 12.58
CA ALA A 170 -0.63 -10.89 12.91
C ALA A 170 0.68 -11.01 12.10
N ASN A 171 0.80 -10.30 10.97
CA ASN A 171 2.04 -10.18 10.18
C ASN A 171 3.12 -9.32 10.88
N THR A 172 2.80 -8.66 12.00
CA THR A 172 3.80 -7.87 12.76
C THR A 172 4.78 -8.80 13.49
N SER A 173 6.01 -8.90 12.99
CA SER A 173 7.05 -9.73 13.59
C SER A 173 8.01 -8.95 14.49
N ALA A 174 8.82 -9.67 15.28
CA ALA A 174 9.92 -9.04 16.02
C ALA A 174 10.95 -8.39 15.09
N ARG A 175 11.09 -8.87 13.85
CA ARG A 175 11.95 -8.24 12.84
C ARG A 175 11.36 -6.92 12.38
N THR A 176 10.07 -6.90 12.04
CA THR A 176 9.31 -5.73 11.61
C THR A 176 9.45 -4.57 12.60
N LEU A 177 9.29 -4.84 13.90
CA LEU A 177 9.45 -3.82 14.95
C LEU A 177 10.89 -3.29 15.04
N ARG A 178 11.91 -4.13 14.80
CA ARG A 178 13.32 -3.68 14.78
C ARG A 178 13.64 -2.84 13.54
N VAL A 179 13.07 -3.17 12.38
CA VAL A 179 13.21 -2.35 11.17
C VAL A 179 12.52 -1.01 11.37
N ALA A 180 11.28 -1.00 11.88
CA ALA A 180 10.54 0.21 12.19
C ALA A 180 11.31 1.12 13.18
N ALA A 181 11.88 0.55 14.25
CA ALA A 181 12.71 1.29 15.20
C ALA A 181 13.93 1.93 14.51
N ARG A 182 14.64 1.18 13.66
CA ARG A 182 15.77 1.72 12.89
C ARG A 182 15.34 2.85 11.95
N LEU A 183 14.20 2.73 11.27
CA LEU A 183 13.69 3.80 10.42
C LEU A 183 13.39 5.07 11.21
N VAL A 184 12.85 4.94 12.43
CA VAL A 184 12.68 6.09 13.34
C VAL A 184 14.02 6.70 13.74
N GLU A 185 15.03 5.89 14.06
CA GLU A 185 16.40 6.37 14.32
C GLU A 185 17.00 7.12 13.11
N ARG A 186 16.60 6.75 11.88
CA ARG A 186 17.01 7.40 10.63
C ARG A 186 16.17 8.62 10.25
N GLY A 187 15.17 8.99 11.06
CA GLY A 187 14.40 10.22 10.89
C GLY A 187 12.94 10.04 10.46
N ALA A 188 12.44 8.80 10.37
CA ALA A 188 11.00 8.58 10.18
C ALA A 188 10.20 9.13 11.36
N ARG A 189 9.20 9.98 11.08
CA ARG A 189 8.36 10.59 12.12
C ARG A 189 7.10 9.77 12.32
N SER A 190 7.18 8.78 13.21
CA SER A 190 6.10 7.82 13.45
C SER A 190 4.73 8.46 13.71
N SER A 191 4.68 9.55 14.48
CA SER A 191 3.44 10.28 14.77
C SER A 191 2.87 10.98 13.54
N VAL A 192 3.71 11.60 12.70
CA VAL A 192 3.26 12.27 11.47
C VAL A 192 2.67 11.25 10.50
N VAL A 193 3.35 10.11 10.33
CA VAL A 193 2.86 9.02 9.50
C VAL A 193 1.53 8.46 10.03
N ALA A 194 1.45 8.19 11.33
CA ALA A 194 0.22 7.69 11.94
C ALA A 194 -0.95 8.70 11.83
N ASP A 195 -0.66 9.99 12.00
CA ASP A 195 -1.66 11.05 11.89
C ASP A 195 -2.19 11.19 10.45
N ALA A 196 -1.30 11.11 9.47
CA ALA A 196 -1.65 11.17 8.05
C ALA A 196 -2.49 9.97 7.61
N LEU A 197 -2.11 8.76 8.03
CA LEU A 197 -2.81 7.52 7.66
C LEU A 197 -4.13 7.33 8.40
N TYR A 198 -4.19 7.65 9.69
CA TYR A 198 -5.27 7.19 10.55
C TYR A 198 -6.02 8.32 11.27
N ALA A 199 -5.35 9.39 11.68
CA ALA A 199 -5.97 10.43 12.52
C ALA A 199 -6.67 11.54 11.71
N THR A 200 -6.23 11.78 10.47
CA THR A 200 -6.79 12.85 9.64
C THR A 200 -8.04 12.36 8.91
N LYS A 201 -9.21 12.89 9.28
CA LYS A 201 -10.50 12.60 8.66
C LYS A 201 -11.21 13.88 8.24
N THR A 202 -11.84 13.85 7.08
CA THR A 202 -12.69 14.95 6.61
C THR A 202 -13.97 15.00 7.44
N ALA A 203 -14.58 16.18 7.58
CA ALA A 203 -15.87 16.30 8.26
C ALA A 203 -16.97 15.42 7.62
N PRO A 204 -17.08 15.30 6.27
CA PRO A 204 -17.96 14.32 5.64
C PRO A 204 -17.68 12.87 6.07
N SER A 205 -16.42 12.43 6.06
CA SER A 205 -16.02 11.07 6.50
C SER A 205 -16.41 10.78 7.95
N LEU A 206 -16.25 11.74 8.87
CA LEU A 206 -16.68 11.59 10.25
C LEU A 206 -18.20 11.55 10.41
N ARG A 207 -18.94 12.36 9.63
CA ARG A 207 -20.40 12.38 9.67
C ARG A 207 -21.01 11.09 9.15
N ILE A 208 -20.51 10.59 8.02
CA ILE A 208 -21.00 9.34 7.42
C ILE A 208 -20.66 8.14 8.32
N LEU A 209 -19.49 8.15 8.97
CA LEU A 209 -19.16 7.18 10.02
C LEU A 209 -20.19 7.20 11.16
N GLY A 210 -20.56 8.38 11.65
CA GLY A 210 -21.58 8.51 12.70
C GLY A 210 -22.94 7.92 12.29
N LEU A 211 -23.37 8.16 11.05
CA LEU A 211 -24.62 7.60 10.51
C LEU A 211 -24.54 6.08 10.34
N ALA A 212 -23.40 5.56 9.84
CA ALA A 212 -23.17 4.13 9.69
C ALA A 212 -23.19 3.42 11.06
N LEU A 213 -22.50 3.97 12.06
CA LEU A 213 -22.48 3.42 13.42
C LEU A 213 -23.88 3.37 14.04
N ALA A 214 -24.71 4.37 13.78
CA ALA A 214 -26.10 4.40 14.25
C ALA A 214 -26.99 3.32 13.60
N SER A 215 -26.59 2.78 12.44
CA SER A 215 -27.28 1.69 11.75
C SER A 215 -26.86 0.29 12.19
N LEU A 216 -25.90 0.17 13.12
CA LEU A 216 -25.29 -1.11 13.49
C LEU A 216 -26.34 -2.11 13.97
N GLU A 217 -26.40 -3.24 13.29
CA GLU A 217 -27.14 -4.43 13.69
C GLU A 217 -26.21 -5.58 14.05
N THR A 218 -26.66 -6.44 14.96
CA THR A 218 -25.95 -7.67 15.34
C THR A 218 -26.75 -8.90 14.92
N LYS A 219 -26.10 -9.90 14.33
CA LYS A 219 -26.70 -11.22 14.03
C LYS A 219 -25.88 -12.35 14.65
N SER A 220 -26.44 -13.56 14.65
CA SER A 220 -25.77 -14.79 15.08
C SER A 220 -25.16 -14.68 16.49
N ASP A 221 -25.96 -14.21 17.44
CA ASP A 221 -25.57 -14.00 18.85
C ASP A 221 -24.34 -13.08 19.00
N GLY A 222 -24.29 -12.01 18.21
CA GLY A 222 -23.21 -11.02 18.24
C GLY A 222 -21.98 -11.40 17.41
N ARG A 223 -21.98 -12.55 16.72
CA ARG A 223 -20.86 -12.98 15.87
C ARG A 223 -20.79 -12.24 14.54
N ILE A 224 -21.84 -11.52 14.14
CA ILE A 224 -21.85 -10.69 12.94
C ILE A 224 -22.28 -9.28 13.34
N GLY A 225 -21.42 -8.29 13.04
CA GLY A 225 -21.80 -6.88 13.04
C GLY A 225 -22.08 -6.45 11.61
N ALA A 226 -23.20 -5.76 11.38
CA ALA A 226 -23.56 -5.24 10.06
C ALA A 226 -23.99 -3.77 10.16
N MET A 227 -23.50 -2.94 9.25
CA MET A 227 -23.92 -1.55 9.11
C MET A 227 -24.43 -1.30 7.69
N THR A 228 -25.29 -0.30 7.54
CA THR A 228 -25.82 0.14 6.25
C THR A 228 -25.58 1.63 6.03
N ILE A 229 -25.38 2.01 4.77
CA ILE A 229 -25.28 3.41 4.35
C ILE A 229 -26.20 3.60 3.14
N SER A 230 -27.28 4.36 3.30
CA SER A 230 -28.16 4.73 2.19
C SER A 230 -27.65 5.96 1.45
N ARG A 231 -28.19 6.22 0.25
CA ARG A 231 -27.91 7.46 -0.49
C ARG A 231 -28.29 8.72 0.30
N GLU A 232 -29.40 8.67 1.03
CA GLU A 232 -29.83 9.77 1.90
C GLU A 232 -28.79 10.05 3.00
N MET A 233 -28.12 9.02 3.53
CA MET A 233 -27.05 9.21 4.51
C MET A 233 -25.84 9.92 3.92
N PHE A 234 -25.42 9.56 2.68
CA PHE A 234 -24.36 10.26 1.97
C PHE A 234 -24.71 11.75 1.74
N GLU A 235 -25.92 12.02 1.25
CA GLU A 235 -26.42 13.38 1.04
C GLU A 235 -26.42 14.19 2.35
N LYS A 236 -26.93 13.59 3.44
CA LYS A 236 -26.98 14.22 4.77
C LYS A 236 -25.59 14.50 5.35
N ALA A 237 -24.63 13.62 5.11
CA ALA A 237 -23.25 13.80 5.56
C ALA A 237 -22.47 14.81 4.69
N GLY A 238 -22.93 15.06 3.46
CA GLY A 238 -22.15 15.74 2.42
C GLY A 238 -20.96 14.89 1.98
N ALA A 239 -21.09 13.56 2.05
CA ALA A 239 -20.04 12.59 1.83
C ALA A 239 -20.20 11.89 0.47
N LYS A 240 -19.07 11.44 -0.08
CA LYS A 240 -19.02 10.57 -1.26
C LYS A 240 -18.80 9.11 -0.83
N PRO A 241 -19.03 8.13 -1.72
CA PRO A 241 -18.70 6.73 -1.43
C PRO A 241 -17.27 6.53 -0.92
N GLU A 242 -16.29 7.26 -1.47
CA GLU A 242 -14.89 7.22 -1.03
C GLU A 242 -14.69 7.64 0.44
N ASP A 243 -15.54 8.53 0.98
CA ASP A 243 -15.46 8.94 2.38
C ASP A 243 -15.88 7.81 3.37
N ALA A 244 -16.52 6.75 2.86
CA ALA A 244 -16.95 5.58 3.63
C ALA A 244 -15.91 4.44 3.65
N ASP A 245 -14.76 4.62 2.99
CA ASP A 245 -13.71 3.61 2.98
C ASP A 245 -13.19 3.30 4.39
N GLY A 246 -13.06 2.00 4.67
CA GLY A 246 -12.63 1.49 5.98
C GLY A 246 -13.72 1.44 7.05
N ILE A 247 -14.94 1.97 6.82
CA ILE A 247 -16.02 1.95 7.83
C ILE A 247 -16.40 0.53 8.27
N VAL A 248 -16.30 -0.47 7.38
CA VAL A 248 -16.55 -1.89 7.70
C VAL A 248 -15.74 -2.38 8.90
N GLN A 249 -14.57 -1.79 9.18
CA GLN A 249 -13.73 -2.17 10.32
C GLN A 249 -14.42 -1.89 11.67
N TYR A 250 -15.31 -0.90 11.75
CA TYR A 250 -16.05 -0.63 12.99
C TYR A 250 -17.12 -1.71 13.26
N ALA A 251 -17.75 -2.26 12.21
CA ALA A 251 -18.63 -3.41 12.36
C ALA A 251 -17.84 -4.64 12.82
N LYS A 252 -16.63 -4.85 12.29
CA LYS A 252 -15.74 -5.95 12.69
C LYS A 252 -15.15 -5.80 14.09
N ALA A 253 -15.05 -4.56 14.59
CA ALA A 253 -14.52 -4.23 15.92
C ALA A 253 -15.52 -4.51 17.06
N LEU A 254 -16.78 -4.81 16.74
CA LEU A 254 -17.77 -5.25 17.73
C LEU A 254 -17.23 -6.46 18.52
N ALA A 255 -17.28 -6.39 19.85
CA ALA A 255 -16.80 -7.45 20.70
C ALA A 255 -17.52 -8.77 20.41
N GLY A 256 -16.76 -9.82 20.11
CA GLY A 256 -17.29 -11.14 19.75
C GLY A 256 -17.66 -11.31 18.26
N ALA A 257 -17.65 -10.24 17.47
CA ALA A 257 -17.90 -10.35 16.03
C ALA A 257 -16.75 -11.08 15.34
N ARG A 258 -17.10 -12.11 14.56
CA ARG A 258 -16.19 -12.82 13.64
C ARG A 258 -16.21 -12.19 12.26
N VAL A 259 -17.36 -11.66 11.85
CA VAL A 259 -17.55 -11.01 10.55
C VAL A 259 -18.12 -9.59 10.75
N GLY A 260 -17.53 -8.61 10.07
CA GLY A 260 -18.08 -7.26 9.91
C GLY A 260 -18.58 -7.08 8.48
N ILE A 261 -19.76 -6.49 8.32
CA ILE A 261 -20.38 -6.23 7.02
C ILE A 261 -20.75 -4.74 6.93
N LEU A 262 -20.47 -4.13 5.79
CA LEU A 262 -20.98 -2.80 5.43
C LEU A 262 -21.69 -2.90 4.08
N ILE A 263 -22.96 -2.52 4.05
CA ILE A 263 -23.77 -2.48 2.83
C ILE A 263 -24.04 -1.02 2.49
N GLN A 264 -23.66 -0.57 1.30
CA GLN A 264 -23.76 0.83 0.92
C GLN A 264 -24.37 1.02 -0.47
N GLU A 265 -25.25 2.00 -0.62
CA GLU A 265 -25.82 2.40 -1.90
C GLU A 265 -24.89 3.41 -2.59
N THR A 266 -24.02 2.93 -3.49
CA THR A 266 -22.96 3.73 -4.13
C THR A 266 -23.47 4.58 -5.31
N ALA A 267 -24.53 4.12 -5.97
CA ALA A 267 -25.19 4.81 -7.08
C ALA A 267 -26.68 4.39 -7.18
N PRO A 268 -27.51 5.03 -8.03
CA PRO A 268 -28.88 4.57 -8.25
C PRO A 268 -28.91 3.10 -8.70
N ASN A 269 -29.58 2.24 -7.92
CA ASN A 269 -29.66 0.79 -8.12
C ASN A 269 -28.31 0.05 -8.02
N GLU A 270 -27.31 0.64 -7.37
CA GLU A 270 -26.01 0.02 -7.14
C GLU A 270 -25.76 -0.12 -5.65
N ILE A 271 -25.44 -1.33 -5.21
CA ILE A 271 -25.11 -1.66 -3.83
C ILE A 271 -23.74 -2.31 -3.79
N ARG A 272 -22.85 -1.80 -2.94
CA ARG A 272 -21.56 -2.42 -2.63
C ARG A 272 -21.62 -3.01 -1.23
N ALA A 273 -21.23 -4.28 -1.11
CA ALA A 273 -21.03 -4.94 0.17
C ALA A 273 -19.53 -5.08 0.44
N SER A 274 -19.07 -4.64 1.61
CA SER A 274 -17.71 -4.87 2.11
C SER A 274 -17.77 -5.80 3.30
N LEU A 275 -16.96 -6.86 3.27
CA LEU A 275 -16.89 -7.85 4.34
C LEU A 275 -15.47 -7.87 4.94
N ARG A 276 -15.39 -8.11 6.24
CA ARG A 276 -14.13 -8.31 6.97
C ARG A 276 -14.30 -9.46 7.94
N SER A 277 -13.27 -10.28 8.10
CA SER A 277 -13.24 -11.45 8.98
C SER A 277 -12.16 -11.30 10.06
N ASP A 278 -12.28 -12.06 11.15
CA ASP A 278 -11.19 -12.26 12.13
C ASP A 278 -10.20 -13.35 11.71
N GLY A 279 -10.39 -13.93 10.52
CA GLY A 279 -9.59 -15.03 10.00
C GLY A 279 -10.16 -16.42 10.31
N THR A 280 -11.22 -16.53 11.11
CA THR A 280 -11.89 -17.82 11.40
C THR A 280 -13.02 -18.15 10.43
N VAL A 281 -13.43 -17.18 9.61
CA VAL A 281 -14.49 -17.32 8.60
C VAL A 281 -13.96 -16.81 7.26
N ASP A 282 -14.08 -17.61 6.20
CA ASP A 282 -13.73 -17.16 4.84
C ASP A 282 -14.82 -16.23 4.29
N VAL A 283 -14.41 -15.10 3.72
CA VAL A 283 -15.30 -14.06 3.17
C VAL A 283 -14.94 -13.70 1.72
N ASN A 284 -14.02 -14.44 1.10
CA ASN A 284 -13.56 -14.26 -0.27
C ASN A 284 -14.26 -15.19 -1.28
#